data_AF-A0A943IZA1-F1
#
_entry.id   AF-A0A943IZA1-F1
#
_cell.length_a   1.000
_cell.length_b   1.000
_cell.length_c   1.000
_cell.angle_alpha   90.00
_cell.angle_beta   90.00
_cell.angle_gamma   90.00
#
_symmetry.space_group_name_H-M   'P 1'
#
loop_
_entity.id
_entity.type
_entity.pdbx_description
1 polymer ?
#
loop_
_entity_poly.entity_id
_entity_poly.type
_entity_poly.pdbx_seq_one_letter_code
_entity_poly.pdbx_strand_id
1 'polypeptide(L)' 'MLYPSIGELVKGDNKCRYSLVIAVAQKAREIAEAAEKTGEPLGDKPITLAIKAFADGTCSFKEVYDDSKEENI' A
#
# COMPACT_ATOMS: atom_id res chain seq x y z
N MET A 1 -11.19 12.85 -5.07
CA MET A 1 -11.65 11.48 -5.36
C MET A 1 -10.39 10.62 -5.51
N LEU A 2 -10.33 9.43 -4.91
CA LEU A 2 -9.16 8.56 -5.02
C LEU A 2 -9.09 7.99 -6.45
N TYR A 3 -7.96 8.18 -7.12
CA TYR A 3 -7.73 7.68 -8.47
C TYR A 3 -6.29 7.13 -8.56
N PRO A 4 -6.08 5.92 -9.12
CA PRO A 4 -7.08 4.97 -9.60
C PRO A 4 -7.94 4.35 -8.50
N SER A 5 -9.01 3.65 -8.89
CA SER A 5 -9.89 2.98 -7.93
C SER A 5 -9.19 1.77 -7.31
N ILE A 6 -9.44 1.50 -6.02
CA ILE A 6 -8.90 0.32 -5.32
C ILE A 6 -9.23 -0.99 -6.07
N GLY A 7 -10.36 -1.05 -6.77
CA GLY A 7 -10.72 -2.21 -7.58
C GLY A 7 -9.82 -2.46 -8.78
N GLU A 8 -9.23 -1.42 -9.37
CA GLU A 8 -8.27 -1.53 -10.47
C GLU A 8 -6.88 -1.95 -9.96
N LEU A 9 -6.52 -1.51 -8.75
CA LEU A 9 -5.26 -1.85 -8.08
C LEU A 9 -5.16 -3.32 -7.63
N VAL A 10 -6.30 -3.98 -7.46
CA VAL A 10 -6.39 -5.39 -6.99
C VAL A 10 -6.46 -6.37 -8.17
N LYS A 11 -6.38 -5.91 -9.42
CA LYS A 11 -6.34 -6.79 -10.60
C LYS A 11 -4.97 -7.45 -10.74
N GLY A 12 -4.75 -8.51 -9.98
CA GLY A 12 -3.55 -9.36 -10.10
C GLY A 12 -3.30 -10.12 -8.81
N ASP A 13 -3.52 -11.43 -8.88
CA ASP A 13 -3.11 -12.48 -7.93
C ASP A 13 -3.56 -12.30 -6.49
N ASN A 14 -4.58 -13.06 -6.07
CA ASN A 14 -4.86 -13.50 -4.67
C ASN A 14 -4.57 -12.50 -3.54
N LYS A 15 -4.75 -11.20 -3.78
CA LYS A 15 -4.45 -10.14 -2.82
C LYS A 15 -5.73 -9.66 -2.16
N CYS A 16 -5.76 -9.70 -0.83
CA CYS A 16 -6.90 -9.20 -0.08
C CYS A 16 -6.94 -7.67 -0.16
N ARG A 17 -8.15 -7.12 -0.39
CA ARG A 17 -8.37 -5.66 -0.43
C ARG A 17 -7.90 -4.97 0.85
N TYR A 18 -8.09 -5.63 2.00
CA TYR A 18 -7.68 -5.09 3.30
C TYR A 18 -6.16 -4.99 3.43
N SER A 19 -5.43 -6.00 2.97
CA SER A 19 -3.96 -5.99 2.96
C SER A 19 -3.41 -4.87 2.08
N LEU A 20 -4.03 -4.65 0.91
CA LEU A 20 -3.68 -3.50 0.07
C LEU A 20 -3.91 -2.17 0.81
N VAL A 21 -5.04 -2.00 1.49
CA VAL A 21 -5.32 -0.78 2.27
C VAL A 21 -4.29 -0.57 3.37
N ILE A 22 -3.90 -1.63 4.09
CA ILE A 22 -2.86 -1.57 5.13
C ILE A 22 -1.53 -1.14 4.53
N ALA A 23 -1.12 -1.77 3.41
CA ALA A 23 0.12 -1.45 2.72
C ALA A 23 0.15 0.00 2.20
N VAL A 24 -0.96 0.47 1.61
CA VAL A 24 -1.11 1.85 1.16
C VAL A 24 -1.03 2.83 2.32
N ALA A 25 -1.69 2.54 3.44
CA ALA A 25 -1.67 3.39 4.63
C ALA A 25 -0.27 3.47 5.24
N GLN A 26 0.45 2.34 5.30
CA GLN A 26 1.84 2.32 5.74
C GLN A 26 2.72 3.19 4.84
N LYS A 27 2.61 3.02 3.51
CA LYS A 27 3.41 3.80 2.57
C LYS A 27 3.11 5.29 2.64
N ALA A 28 1.86 5.68 2.84
CA ALA A 28 1.46 7.07 2.99
C ALA A 28 2.11 7.72 4.22
N ARG A 29 2.26 6.99 5.34
CA ARG A 29 2.96 7.50 6.53
C ARG A 29 4.44 7.71 6.26
N GLU A 30 5.11 6.75 5.60
CA GLU A 30 6.51 6.90 5.22
C GLU A 30 6.74 8.16 4.36
N ILE A 31 5.86 8.42 3.41
CA ILE A 31 5.93 9.61 2.54
C ILE A 31 5.74 10.90 3.37
N ALA A 32 4.79 10.90 4.31
CA ALA A 32 4.57 12.05 5.20
C ALA A 32 5.79 12.30 6.11
N GLU A 33 6.32 11.26 6.74
CA GLU A 33 7.51 11.35 7.59
C GLU A 33 8.75 11.80 6.80
N ALA A 34 8.92 11.31 5.57
CA ALA A 34 10.02 11.73 4.71
C ALA A 34 9.91 13.22 4.36
N ALA A 35 8.71 13.72 4.07
CA ALA A 35 8.46 15.13 3.83
C ALA A 35 8.74 15.99 5.07
N GLU A 36 8.32 15.54 6.24
CA GLU A 36 8.61 16.22 7.51
C GLU A 36 10.10 16.28 7.82
N LYS A 37 10.84 15.19 7.56
CA LYS A 37 12.30 15.11 7.77
C LYS A 37 13.09 15.96 6.78
N THR A 38 12.68 15.99 5.52
CA THR A 38 13.33 16.78 4.46
C THR A 38 12.94 18.26 4.54
N GLY A 39 11.81 18.57 5.16
CA GLY A 39 11.23 19.92 5.19
C GLY A 39 10.63 20.34 3.85
N GLU A 40 10.56 19.43 2.87
CA GLU A 40 10.01 19.71 1.56
C GLU A 40 8.49 19.43 1.53
N PRO A 41 7.67 20.38 1.06
CA PRO A 41 6.25 20.16 0.95
C PRO A 41 5.93 19.12 -0.13
N LEU A 42 5.06 18.17 0.20
CA LEU A 42 4.55 17.22 -0.78
C LEU A 42 3.66 17.92 -1.80
N GLY A 43 3.89 17.64 -3.09
CA GLY A 43 3.08 18.18 -4.17
C GLY A 43 1.64 17.65 -4.21
N ASP A 44 1.37 16.53 -3.54
CA ASP A 44 0.06 15.89 -3.44
C ASP A 44 -0.11 15.28 -2.04
N LYS A 45 -1.34 14.93 -1.67
CA LYS A 45 -1.59 14.23 -0.39
C LYS A 45 -0.78 12.93 -0.32
N PRO A 46 -0.18 12.58 0.84
CA PRO A 46 0.63 11.36 0.97
C PRO A 46 -0.11 10.09 0.53
N ILE A 47 -1.41 10.01 0.83
CA ILE A 47 -2.27 8.87 0.45
C ILE A 47 -2.43 8.75 -1.08
N THR A 48 -2.50 9.88 -1.79
CA THR A 48 -2.60 9.92 -3.25
C THR A 48 -1.30 9.47 -3.89
N LEU A 49 -0.16 9.91 -3.35
CA LEU A 49 1.17 9.51 -3.82
C LEU A 49 1.40 8.01 -3.60
N ALA A 50 1.02 7.48 -2.43
CA ALA A 50 1.10 6.05 -2.16
C ALA A 50 0.27 5.24 -3.17
N ILE A 51 -0.99 5.63 -3.41
CA ILE A 51 -1.88 4.95 -4.35
C ILE A 51 -1.31 4.94 -5.77
N LYS A 52 -0.77 6.07 -6.24
CA LYS A 52 -0.07 6.16 -7.53
C LYS A 52 1.13 5.19 -7.57
N ALA A 53 1.94 5.13 -6.51
CA ALA A 53 3.08 4.22 -6.46
C ALA A 53 2.68 2.72 -6.53
N PHE A 54 1.56 2.35 -5.92
CA PHE A 54 1.01 0.99 -6.06
C PHE A 54 0.39 0.76 -7.45
N ALA A 55 -0.21 1.77 -8.08
CA ALA A 55 -0.77 1.70 -9.43
C ALA A 55 0.32 1.53 -10.50
N ASP A 56 1.41 2.28 -10.36
CA ASP A 56 2.54 2.27 -11.28
C ASP A 56 3.41 1.02 -11.11
N GLY A 57 3.12 0.17 -10.12
CA GLY A 57 3.90 -1.03 -9.80
C GLY A 57 5.26 -0.75 -9.15
N THR A 58 5.53 0.49 -8.73
CA THR A 58 6.77 0.84 -8.00
C THR A 58 6.74 0.33 -6.56
N CYS A 59 5.55 0.13 -5.99
CA CYS A 59 5.37 -0.48 -4.67
C CYS A 59 4.53 -1.76 -4.77
N SER A 60 4.96 -2.80 -4.08
CA SER A 60 4.21 -4.06 -3.93
C SER A 60 4.20 -4.48 -2.47
N PHE A 61 3.14 -5.18 -2.05
CA PHE A 61 3.07 -5.78 -0.73
C PHE A 61 2.98 -7.31 -0.87
N LYS A 62 3.50 -8.01 0.14
CA LYS A 62 3.43 -9.45 0.26
C LYS A 62 2.63 -9.80 1.50
N GLU A 63 1.58 -10.59 1.34
CA GLU A 63 0.89 -11.19 2.47
C GLU A 63 1.78 -12.31 3.01
N VAL A 64 2.12 -12.24 4.29
CA VAL A 64 2.79 -13.33 4.99
C VAL A 64 1.68 -14.23 5.51
N TYR A 65 1.53 -15.41 4.92
CA TYR A 65 0.70 -16.47 5.47
C TYR A 65 1.58 -17.27 6.43
N ASP A 66 1.15 -17.38 7.68
CA ASP A 66 1.76 -18.29 8.64
C ASP A 66 1.12 -19.67 8.45
N ASP A 67 1.75 -20.50 7.64
CA ASP A 67 1.29 -21.87 7.36
C ASP A 67 1.58 -22.83 8.54
N SER A 68 2.13 -22.35 9.67
CA SER A 68 2.56 -23.18 10.82
C SER A 68 1.41 -23.67 11.72
N LYS A 69 0.16 -23.71 11.21
CA LYS A 69 -1.05 -24.11 11.95
C LYS A 69 -1.75 -25.35 11.37
N GLU A 70 -1.10 -26.12 10.51
CA GLU A 70 -1.61 -27.43 10.04
C GLU A 70 -0.67 -28.58 10.44
N GLU A 71 -0.50 -28.82 11.74
CA GLU A 71 -0.12 -30.15 12.22
C GLU A 71 -0.59 -30.33 13.67
N ASN A 72 -1.74 -30.99 13.81
CA ASN A 72 -2.12 -31.97 14.87
C ASN A 72 -3.66 -32.04 15.00
N ILE A 73 -4.27 -32.95 14.24
CA ILE A 73 -5.48 -33.70 14.63
C ILE A 73 -5.09 -35.18 14.60
#